data_AF-A0A9E6EFL8-F1
#
_entry.id   AF-A0A9E6EFL8-F1
#
_cell.length_a   1.000
_cell.length_b   1.000
_cell.length_c   1.000
_cell.angle_alpha   90.00
_cell.angle_beta   90.00
_cell.angle_gamma   90.00
#
_symmetry.space_group_name_H-M   'P 1'
#
loop_
_entity.id
_entity.type
_entity.pdbx_description
1 polymer ?
#
loop_
_entity_poly.entity_id
_entity_poly.type
_entity_poly.pdbx_seq_one_letter_code
_entity_poly.pdbx_strand_id
1 'polypeptide(L)'
;FEQIKGKGEENMIESIAIRTMAKAYYTTENIGHYGLAFPFYTHFTSPIRRYPDLLVHRLLNTYLEGKDSINKEELESQCEHSSEMERKAESAERMSVKYKQAEYMMDKVGQIFDGLISGVSKWGIFVEIVGTKCEGMVPKPSFRHFDS
;
A
#
# COMPACT_ATOMS: atom_id res chain seq x y z
N PHE A 1 -6.55 18.93 5.14
CA PHE A 1 -6.71 17.95 6.23
C PHE A 1 -7.22 18.59 7.54
N GLU A 2 -6.72 19.77 7.99
CA GLU A 2 -7.22 20.39 9.24
C GLU A 2 -8.73 20.68 9.28
N GLN A 3 -9.34 21.10 8.16
CA GLN A 3 -10.78 21.43 8.10
C GLN A 3 -11.72 20.20 8.08
N ILE A 4 -11.18 18.99 7.88
CA ILE A 4 -11.93 17.73 7.86
C ILE A 4 -11.72 16.89 9.11
N LYS A 5 -10.81 17.31 10.00
CA LYS A 5 -10.41 16.58 11.20
C LYS A 5 -11.59 16.41 12.16
N GLY A 6 -11.91 15.18 12.54
CA GLY A 6 -13.00 14.81 13.44
C GLY A 6 -14.39 14.73 12.77
N LYS A 7 -14.49 14.86 11.45
CA LYS A 7 -15.77 14.70 10.71
C LYS A 7 -15.93 13.26 10.24
N GLY A 8 -17.17 12.79 10.13
CA GLY A 8 -17.46 11.41 9.64
C GLY A 8 -16.92 11.12 8.23
N GLU A 9 -16.67 12.15 7.43
CA GLU A 9 -16.15 12.05 6.06
C GLU A 9 -14.61 12.01 5.99
N GLU A 10 -13.90 12.23 7.09
CA GLU A 10 -12.43 12.31 7.14
C GLU A 10 -11.77 11.06 6.55
N ASN A 11 -12.14 9.88 7.04
CA ASN A 11 -11.59 8.59 6.59
C ASN A 11 -11.79 8.36 5.08
N MET A 12 -12.92 8.79 4.54
CA MET A 12 -13.23 8.65 3.12
C MET A 12 -12.35 9.59 2.28
N ILE A 13 -12.22 10.85 2.70
CA ILE A 13 -11.42 11.86 1.98
C ILE A 13 -9.93 11.51 2.05
N GLU A 14 -9.42 11.06 3.19
CA GLU A 14 -8.04 10.60 3.33
C GLU A 14 -7.74 9.40 2.43
N SER A 15 -8.64 8.42 2.40
CA SER A 15 -8.50 7.24 1.54
C SER A 15 -8.46 7.61 0.06
N ILE A 16 -9.29 8.57 -0.37
CA ILE A 16 -9.27 9.08 -1.76
C ILE A 16 -7.96 9.81 -2.04
N ALA A 17 -7.53 10.70 -1.16
CA ALA A 17 -6.30 11.46 -1.34
C ALA A 17 -5.08 10.54 -1.50
N ILE A 18 -4.92 9.54 -0.64
CA ILE A 18 -3.84 8.55 -0.72
C ILE A 18 -3.89 7.77 -2.05
N ARG A 19 -5.09 7.36 -2.49
CA ARG A 19 -5.27 6.62 -3.75
C ARG A 19 -4.97 7.46 -5.00
N THR A 20 -5.01 8.78 -4.91
CA THR A 20 -4.66 9.67 -6.02
C THR A 20 -3.15 9.96 -6.14
N MET A 21 -2.35 9.63 -5.12
CA MET A 21 -0.91 9.82 -5.18
C MET A 21 -0.24 8.76 -6.06
N ALA A 22 0.81 9.17 -6.78
CA ALA A 22 1.65 8.23 -7.52
C ALA A 22 2.36 7.27 -6.56
N LYS A 23 2.46 5.99 -6.94
CA LYS A 23 3.25 5.01 -6.18
C LYS A 23 4.74 5.38 -6.28
N ALA A 24 5.46 5.29 -5.17
CA ALA A 24 6.91 5.38 -5.17
C ALA A 24 7.52 4.19 -5.93
N TYR A 25 8.69 4.40 -6.54
CA TYR A 25 9.46 3.39 -7.25
C TYR A 25 10.95 3.71 -7.17
N TYR A 26 11.80 2.71 -7.38
CA TYR A 26 13.24 2.91 -7.48
C TYR A 26 13.60 3.36 -8.89
N THR A 27 14.48 4.34 -8.98
CA THR A 27 15.08 4.81 -10.24
C THR A 27 16.41 5.49 -9.93
N THR A 28 17.29 5.58 -10.93
CA THR A 28 18.53 6.34 -10.89
C THR A 28 18.29 7.84 -11.07
N GLU A 29 17.11 8.25 -11.56
CA GLU A 29 16.72 9.64 -11.69
C GLU A 29 16.06 10.15 -10.40
N ASN A 30 16.73 11.05 -9.69
CA ASN A 30 16.15 11.61 -8.48
C ASN A 30 15.10 12.69 -8.81
N ILE A 31 13.83 12.32 -8.66
CA ILE A 31 12.67 13.23 -8.78
C ILE A 31 12.19 13.77 -7.42
N GLY A 32 12.88 13.44 -6.33
CA GLY A 32 12.46 13.71 -4.97
C GLY A 32 11.36 12.76 -4.46
N HIS A 33 11.06 12.82 -3.17
CA HIS A 33 10.04 11.99 -2.54
C HIS A 33 8.89 12.86 -2.04
N TYR A 34 7.88 13.08 -2.90
CA TYR A 34 6.74 13.95 -2.63
C TYR A 34 6.05 13.66 -1.30
N GLY A 35 5.76 12.38 -1.01
CA GLY A 35 5.09 11.97 0.22
C GLY A 35 5.88 12.22 1.51
N LEU A 36 7.19 12.51 1.41
CA LEU A 36 8.04 12.84 2.56
C LEU A 36 8.57 14.28 2.50
N ALA A 37 8.22 15.05 1.47
CA ALA A 37 8.72 16.39 1.21
C ALA A 37 10.26 16.51 1.20
N PHE A 38 10.98 15.48 0.74
CA PHE A 38 12.44 15.50 0.61
C PHE A 38 12.91 15.60 -0.85
N PRO A 39 13.90 16.45 -1.17
CA PRO A 39 14.45 16.56 -2.51
C PRO A 39 15.36 15.39 -2.89
N PHE A 40 15.97 14.68 -1.92
CA PHE A 40 16.80 13.50 -2.14
C PHE A 40 16.40 12.42 -1.14
N TYR A 41 16.09 11.23 -1.64
CA TYR A 41 15.74 10.10 -0.79
C TYR A 41 16.10 8.77 -1.46
N THR A 42 16.63 7.84 -0.68
CA THR A 42 16.87 6.46 -1.11
C THR A 42 16.80 5.52 0.09
N HIS A 43 16.50 4.23 -0.14
CA HIS A 43 16.53 3.22 0.90
C HIS A 43 17.96 2.74 1.17
N PHE A 44 18.34 2.65 2.44
CA PHE A 44 19.68 2.23 2.86
C PHE A 44 19.71 1.32 4.11
N THR A 45 18.69 1.39 4.97
CA THR A 45 18.72 0.84 6.32
C THR A 45 18.34 -0.64 6.44
N SER A 46 18.04 -1.34 5.34
CA SER A 46 17.51 -2.72 5.38
C SER A 46 18.03 -3.65 4.26
N PRO A 47 19.37 -3.77 4.07
CA PRO A 47 19.97 -4.57 2.99
C PRO A 47 19.66 -6.07 3.04
N ILE A 48 19.27 -6.61 4.21
CA ILE A 48 18.92 -8.03 4.36
C ILE A 48 17.60 -8.38 3.65
N ARG A 49 16.66 -7.42 3.57
CA ARG A 49 15.28 -7.66 3.11
C ARG A 49 14.86 -6.79 1.93
N ARG A 50 15.75 -5.95 1.42
CA ARG A 50 15.52 -5.07 0.26
C ARG A 50 16.79 -5.00 -0.58
N TYR A 51 16.71 -5.48 -1.82
CA TYR A 51 17.83 -5.45 -2.76
C TYR A 51 18.34 -4.03 -3.08
N PRO A 52 17.47 -3.00 -3.23
CA PRO A 52 17.93 -1.62 -3.43
C PRO A 52 18.88 -1.11 -2.34
N ASP A 53 18.61 -1.40 -1.07
CA ASP A 53 19.52 -1.04 0.03
C ASP A 53 20.89 -1.71 -0.16
N LEU A 54 20.93 -2.99 -0.57
CA LEU A 54 22.19 -3.69 -0.85
C LEU A 54 22.96 -3.04 -2.01
N LEU A 55 22.27 -2.59 -3.06
CA LEU A 55 22.87 -1.85 -4.16
C LEU A 55 23.50 -0.54 -3.69
N VAL A 56 22.79 0.24 -2.86
CA VAL A 56 23.31 1.48 -2.30
C VAL A 56 24.53 1.21 -1.41
N HIS A 57 24.52 0.15 -0.59
CA HIS A 57 25.69 -0.26 0.20
C HIS A 57 26.91 -0.57 -0.69
N ARG A 58 26.70 -1.29 -1.80
CA ARG A 58 27.77 -1.60 -2.76
C ARG A 58 28.31 -0.36 -3.44
N LEU A 59 27.43 0.52 -3.92
CA LEU A 59 27.80 1.79 -4.56
C LEU A 59 28.60 2.67 -3.60
N LEU A 60 28.14 2.82 -2.35
CA LEU A 60 28.85 3.57 -1.33
C LEU A 60 30.26 3.02 -1.10
N ASN A 61 30.40 1.70 -0.97
CA ASN A 61 31.72 1.08 -0.80
C ASN A 61 32.64 1.32 -2.01
N THR A 62 32.13 1.17 -3.24
CA THR A 62 32.87 1.47 -4.48
C THR A 62 33.40 2.91 -4.49
N TYR A 63 32.58 3.88 -4.11
CA TYR A 63 32.98 5.28 -4.06
C TYR A 63 33.98 5.58 -2.93
N LEU A 64 33.85 4.93 -1.77
CA LEU A 64 34.82 5.05 -0.67
C LEU A 64 36.18 4.47 -1.05
N GLU A 65 36.22 3.46 -1.91
CA GLU A 65 37.44 2.88 -2.47
C GLU A 65 38.03 3.67 -3.66
N GLY A 66 37.37 4.76 -4.09
CA GLY A 66 37.82 5.60 -5.20
C GLY A 66 37.71 4.95 -6.58
N LYS A 67 36.85 3.93 -6.73
CA LYS A 67 36.59 3.25 -7.99
C LYS A 67 35.56 4.01 -8.84
N ASP A 68 35.57 3.75 -10.14
CA ASP A 68 34.63 4.34 -11.08
C ASP A 68 33.18 3.91 -10.80
N SER A 69 32.24 4.78 -11.21
CA SER A 69 30.82 4.52 -11.07
C SER A 69 30.36 3.36 -11.97
N ILE A 70 29.38 2.62 -11.48
CA ILE A 70 28.70 1.55 -12.24
C ILE A 70 27.90 2.16 -13.40
N ASN A 71 27.69 1.38 -14.46
CA ASN A 71 26.84 1.74 -15.59
C ASN A 71 25.42 2.10 -15.11
N LYS A 72 24.94 3.29 -15.49
CA LYS A 72 23.63 3.82 -15.08
C LYS A 72 22.46 3.03 -15.67
N GLU A 73 22.56 2.56 -16.92
CA GLU A 73 21.52 1.78 -17.59
C GLU A 73 21.33 0.42 -16.90
N GLU A 74 22.43 -0.21 -16.49
CA GLU A 74 22.39 -1.45 -15.72
C GLU A 74 21.73 -1.25 -14.36
N LEU A 75 22.06 -0.14 -13.67
CA LEU A 75 21.46 0.20 -12.38
C LEU A 75 19.96 0.50 -12.51
N GLU A 76 19.54 1.19 -13.57
CA GLU A 76 18.13 1.48 -13.83
C GLU A 76 17.33 0.19 -14.04
N SER A 77 17.87 -0.77 -14.81
CA SER A 77 17.22 -2.08 -14.99
C SER A 77 17.04 -2.83 -13.65
N GLN A 78 18.04 -2.75 -12.75
CA GLN A 78 17.93 -3.33 -11.40
C GLN A 78 16.90 -2.60 -10.52
N CYS A 79 16.79 -1.27 -10.65
CA CYS A 79 15.77 -0.46 -9.98
C CYS A 79 14.36 -0.80 -10.47
N GLU A 80 14.16 -0.93 -11.78
CA GLU A 80 12.89 -1.34 -12.37
C GLU A 80 12.47 -2.72 -11.86
N HIS A 81 13.37 -3.70 -11.93
CA HIS A 81 13.14 -5.05 -11.43
C HIS A 81 12.78 -5.05 -9.93
N SER A 82 13.50 -4.28 -9.11
CA SER A 82 13.22 -4.18 -7.68
C SER A 82 11.84 -3.59 -7.41
N SER A 83 11.44 -2.58 -8.21
CA SER A 83 10.12 -1.96 -8.12
C SER A 83 8.99 -2.92 -8.51
N GLU A 84 9.20 -3.75 -9.53
CA GLU A 84 8.27 -4.81 -9.92
C GLU A 84 8.11 -5.87 -8.83
N MET A 85 9.24 -6.31 -8.25
CA MET A 85 9.24 -7.30 -7.18
C MET A 85 8.56 -6.78 -5.91
N GLU A 86 8.73 -5.49 -5.59
CA GLU A 86 8.01 -4.85 -4.48
C GLU A 86 6.50 -4.85 -4.72
N ARG A 87 6.03 -4.46 -5.92
CA ARG A 87 4.60 -4.53 -6.27
C ARG A 87 4.05 -5.95 -6.21
N LYS A 88 4.83 -6.94 -6.66
CA LYS A 88 4.44 -8.34 -6.62
C LYS A 88 4.32 -8.85 -5.18
N ALA A 89 5.27 -8.49 -4.31
CA ALA A 89 5.25 -8.84 -2.89
C ALA A 89 4.05 -8.19 -2.17
N GLU A 90 3.79 -6.90 -2.40
CA GLU A 90 2.65 -6.16 -1.85
C GLU A 90 1.31 -6.83 -2.25
N SER A 91 1.18 -7.22 -3.52
CA SER A 91 -0.01 -7.92 -4.02
C SER A 91 -0.19 -9.29 -3.33
N ALA A 92 0.90 -10.07 -3.21
CA ALA A 92 0.88 -11.36 -2.56
C ALA A 92 0.52 -11.26 -1.06
N GLU A 93 1.10 -10.29 -0.37
CA GLU A 93 0.79 -9.98 1.03
C GLU A 93 -0.70 -9.64 1.19
N ARG A 94 -1.22 -8.74 0.35
CA ARG A 94 -2.64 -8.36 0.38
C ARG A 94 -3.57 -9.54 0.13
N MET A 95 -3.22 -10.44 -0.79
CA MET A 95 -3.99 -11.67 -1.03
C MET A 95 -3.94 -12.61 0.17
N SER A 96 -2.78 -12.78 0.79
CA SER A 96 -2.61 -13.60 1.99
C SER A 96 -3.45 -13.09 3.16
N VAL A 97 -3.44 -11.77 3.40
CA VAL A 97 -4.28 -11.14 4.43
C VAL A 97 -5.76 -11.40 4.16
N LYS A 98 -6.23 -11.16 2.93
CA LYS A 98 -7.63 -11.42 2.56
C LYS A 98 -8.03 -12.88 2.74
N TYR A 99 -7.15 -13.80 2.36
CA TYR A 99 -7.39 -15.23 2.53
C TYR A 99 -7.54 -15.59 4.01
N LYS A 100 -6.64 -15.10 4.87
CA LYS A 100 -6.71 -15.33 6.31
C LYS A 100 -7.90 -14.65 6.98
N GLN A 101 -8.30 -13.47 6.51
CA GLN A 101 -9.54 -12.83 6.95
C GLN A 101 -10.77 -13.67 6.59
N ALA A 102 -10.84 -14.21 5.37
CA ALA A 102 -11.93 -15.10 4.97
C ALA A 102 -11.95 -16.37 5.81
N GLU A 103 -10.79 -17.00 6.02
CA GLU A 103 -10.63 -18.18 6.88
C GLU A 103 -11.12 -17.91 8.30
N TYR A 104 -10.73 -16.77 8.88
CA TYR A 104 -11.13 -16.34 10.22
C TYR A 104 -12.64 -16.08 10.35
N MET A 105 -13.32 -15.70 9.27
CA MET A 105 -14.76 -15.40 9.29
C MET A 105 -15.65 -16.63 9.04
N MET A 106 -15.09 -17.78 8.67
CA MET A 106 -15.87 -18.97 8.29
C MET A 106 -16.77 -19.51 9.41
N ASP A 107 -16.32 -19.44 10.67
CA ASP A 107 -17.08 -19.89 11.84
C ASP A 107 -17.95 -18.79 12.47
N LYS A 108 -17.96 -17.59 11.87
CA LYS A 108 -18.68 -16.41 12.36
C LYS A 108 -19.95 -16.08 11.57
N VAL A 109 -20.37 -16.99 10.69
CA VAL A 109 -21.60 -16.84 9.91
C VAL A 109 -22.81 -16.75 10.84
N GLY A 110 -23.67 -15.74 10.62
CA GLY A 110 -24.87 -15.48 11.44
C GLY A 110 -24.62 -14.60 12.67
N GLN A 111 -23.37 -14.27 12.99
CA GLN A 111 -23.06 -13.31 14.04
C GLN A 111 -23.20 -11.86 13.54
N ILE A 112 -23.48 -10.95 14.47
CA ILE A 112 -23.63 -9.52 14.22
C ILE A 112 -22.35 -8.81 14.63
N PHE A 113 -21.88 -7.90 13.77
CA PHE A 113 -20.67 -7.14 13.99
C PHE A 113 -20.92 -5.66 13.73
N ASP A 114 -20.25 -4.81 14.51
CA ASP A 114 -20.16 -3.39 14.19
C ASP A 114 -19.22 -3.20 13.00
N GLY A 115 -19.63 -2.36 12.05
CA GLY A 115 -18.90 -2.14 10.81
C GLY A 115 -18.92 -0.68 10.38
N LEU A 116 -17.86 -0.27 9.69
CA LEU A 116 -17.70 1.03 9.06
C LEU A 116 -17.83 0.87 7.55
N ILE A 117 -18.57 1.77 6.90
CA ILE A 117 -18.68 1.77 5.43
C ILE A 117 -17.32 2.19 4.86
N SER A 118 -16.63 1.26 4.20
CA SER A 118 -15.29 1.47 3.61
C SER A 118 -15.34 1.89 2.14
N GLY A 119 -16.47 1.65 1.48
CA GLY A 119 -16.64 2.00 0.07
C GLY A 119 -18.06 1.78 -0.44
N VAL A 120 -18.37 2.44 -1.56
CA VAL A 120 -19.67 2.31 -2.24
C VAL A 120 -19.42 2.01 -3.71
N SER A 121 -20.20 1.08 -4.26
CA SER A 121 -20.18 0.74 -5.68
C SER A 121 -21.61 0.63 -6.22
N LYS A 122 -21.76 0.56 -7.55
CA LYS A 122 -23.07 0.32 -8.17
C LYS A 122 -23.73 -1.00 -7.76
N TRP A 123 -22.96 -1.94 -7.21
CA TRP A 123 -23.39 -3.29 -6.84
C TRP A 123 -23.74 -3.45 -5.36
N GLY A 124 -23.34 -2.50 -4.50
CA GLY A 124 -23.51 -2.59 -3.06
C GLY A 124 -22.52 -1.71 -2.30
N ILE A 125 -22.52 -1.85 -0.99
CA ILE A 125 -21.59 -1.16 -0.08
C ILE A 125 -20.56 -2.15 0.47
N PHE A 126 -19.34 -1.69 0.66
CA PHE A 126 -18.30 -2.42 1.37
C PHE A 126 -18.30 -1.97 2.83
N VAL A 127 -18.25 -2.94 3.74
CA VAL A 127 -18.27 -2.74 5.18
C VAL A 127 -17.04 -3.42 5.77
N GLU A 128 -16.25 -2.65 6.51
CA GLU A 128 -15.11 -3.11 7.28
C GLU A 128 -15.54 -3.32 8.74
N ILE A 129 -15.34 -4.52 9.28
CA ILE A 129 -15.68 -4.86 10.67
C ILE A 129 -14.71 -4.16 11.63
N VAL A 130 -15.26 -3.54 12.67
CA VAL A 130 -14.49 -2.87 13.73
C VAL A 130 -13.66 -3.90 14.51
N GLY A 131 -12.39 -3.58 14.76
CA GLY A 131 -11.45 -4.45 15.48
C GLY A 131 -10.72 -5.46 14.58
N THR A 132 -11.44 -6.29 13.81
CA THR A 132 -10.82 -7.33 12.97
C THR A 132 -10.37 -6.82 11.60
N LYS A 133 -10.85 -5.65 11.17
CA LYS A 133 -10.56 -5.05 9.86
C LYS A 133 -10.92 -5.93 8.67
N CYS A 134 -11.77 -6.93 8.88
CA CYS A 134 -12.27 -7.79 7.81
C CYS A 134 -13.27 -7.00 6.97
N GLU A 135 -13.10 -7.02 5.64
CA GLU A 135 -13.98 -6.31 4.71
C GLU A 135 -14.92 -7.29 4.00
N GLY A 136 -16.20 -6.95 3.92
CA GLY A 136 -17.22 -7.68 3.19
C GLY A 136 -18.09 -6.74 2.35
N MET A 137 -18.79 -7.30 1.35
CA MET A 137 -19.73 -6.53 0.52
C MET A 137 -21.18 -6.89 0.92
N VAL A 138 -21.96 -5.87 1.25
CA VAL A 138 -23.42 -5.98 1.36
C VAL A 138 -24.02 -5.62 0.00
N PRO A 139 -24.61 -6.59 -0.72
CA PRO A 139 -25.09 -6.36 -2.08
C PRO A 139 -26.38 -5.53 -2.07
N LYS A 140 -26.59 -4.75 -3.13
CA LYS A 140 -27.75 -3.85 -3.27
C LYS A 140 -29.12 -4.50 -2.98
N PRO A 141 -29.41 -5.76 -3.37
CA PRO A 141 -30.69 -6.40 -3.08
C PRO A 141 -30.99 -6.55 -1.59
N SER A 142 -29.97 -6.64 -0.73
CA SER A 142 -30.14 -6.84 0.72
C SER A 142 -30.80 -5.64 1.41
N PHE A 143 -30.74 -4.44 0.83
CA PHE A 143 -31.37 -3.24 1.41
C PHE A 143 -32.90 -3.20 1.25
N ARG A 144 -33.47 -3.98 0.32
CA ARG A 144 -34.92 -3.95 0.06
C ARG A 144 -35.77 -4.50 1.21
N HIS A 145 -35.15 -5.23 2.15
CA HIS A 145 -35.84 -5.77 3.34
C HIS A 145 -35.85 -4.81 4.54
N PHE A 146 -35.25 -3.61 4.43
CA PHE A 146 -35.22 -2.63 5.53
C PHE A 146 -36.37 -1.62 5.48
N ASP A 147 -37.03 -1.45 4.33
CA ASP A 147 -38.16 -0.51 4.14
C ASP A 147 -39.54 -1.17 4.37
N SER A 148 -39.63 -2.21 5.21
CA SER A 148 -40.88 -2.94 5.53
C SER A 148 -41.10 -3.09 7.03
#